data_AF-A0A4S9XZW3-F1
#
_entry.id   AF-A0A4S9XZW3-F1
#
_cell.length_a   1.000
_cell.length_b   1.000
_cell.length_c   1.000
_cell.angle_alpha   90.00
_cell.angle_beta   90.00
_cell.angle_gamma   90.00
#
_symmetry.space_group_name_H-M   'P 1'
#
loop_
_entity.id
_entity.type
_entity.pdbx_description
1 polymer ?
#
loop_
_entity_poly.entity_id
_entity_poly.type
_entity_poly.pdbx_seq_one_letter_code
_entity_poly.pdbx_strand_id
1 'polypeptide(L)'
;MPHSAVHKWYKQTLGVTGKVTLKFANNLAVPRDLTKSSDLAAASRYQDFILGIMANPLFLGKQYLSEALATPNLNLTALPVEQISYTNGTVDLWTFDPYVSQFASKPAGGFASCINNSGDPLMCRPYRDPTERMANWSEI
;
A
#
# COMPACT_ATOMS: atom_id res chain seq x y z
N MET A 1 -4.39 -10.91 -11.95
CA MET A 1 -4.91 -9.57 -11.56
C MET A 1 -5.68 -8.96 -12.73
N PRO A 2 -6.93 -8.52 -12.57
CA PRO A 2 -7.76 -7.98 -13.67
C PRO A 2 -7.13 -6.77 -14.39
N HIS A 3 -6.51 -5.86 -13.64
CA HIS A 3 -5.81 -4.70 -14.21
C HIS A 3 -4.78 -5.10 -15.28
N SER A 4 -3.90 -6.05 -14.96
CA SER A 4 -2.87 -6.55 -15.88
C SER A 4 -3.45 -7.20 -17.14
N ALA A 5 -4.60 -7.87 -17.02
CA ALA A 5 -5.26 -8.47 -18.17
C ALA A 5 -5.80 -7.40 -19.14
N VAL A 6 -6.39 -6.34 -18.61
CA VAL A 6 -6.88 -5.20 -19.41
C VAL A 6 -5.72 -4.44 -20.05
N HIS A 7 -4.62 -4.18 -19.32
CA HIS A 7 -3.43 -3.53 -19.88
C HIS A 7 -2.86 -4.34 -21.05
N LYS A 8 -2.68 -5.66 -20.88
CA LYS A 8 -2.15 -6.51 -21.95
C LYS A 8 -3.10 -6.58 -23.15
N TRP A 9 -4.40 -6.71 -22.94
CA TRP A 9 -5.38 -6.65 -24.03
C TRP A 9 -5.32 -5.31 -24.78
N TYR A 10 -5.25 -4.19 -24.05
CA TYR A 10 -5.16 -2.85 -24.63
C TYR A 10 -3.88 -2.67 -25.49
N LYS A 11 -2.74 -3.20 -25.04
CA LYS A 11 -1.48 -3.11 -25.79
C LYS A 11 -1.39 -4.13 -26.93
N GLN A 12 -1.77 -5.38 -26.69
CA GLN A 12 -1.52 -6.52 -27.59
C GLN A 12 -2.64 -6.72 -28.59
N THR A 13 -3.90 -6.56 -28.18
CA THR A 13 -5.07 -6.79 -29.03
C THR A 13 -5.45 -5.54 -29.81
N LEU A 14 -5.47 -4.37 -29.15
CA LEU A 14 -5.79 -3.11 -29.82
C LEU A 14 -4.56 -2.43 -30.47
N GLY A 15 -3.35 -2.84 -30.13
CA GLY A 15 -2.11 -2.27 -30.68
C GLY A 15 -1.88 -0.80 -30.29
N VAL A 16 -2.53 -0.31 -29.24
CA VAL A 16 -2.51 1.11 -28.87
C VAL A 16 -1.23 1.47 -28.11
N THR A 17 -0.61 2.60 -28.45
CA THR A 17 0.62 3.10 -27.82
C THR A 17 0.37 4.02 -26.61
N GLY A 18 -0.89 4.42 -26.40
CA GLY A 18 -1.32 5.23 -25.26
C GLY A 18 -0.98 4.60 -23.91
N LYS A 19 -0.80 5.42 -22.87
CA LYS A 19 -0.42 4.94 -21.53
C LYS A 19 -1.63 4.55 -20.71
N VAL A 20 -1.53 3.44 -19.97
CA VAL A 20 -2.56 2.96 -19.04
C VAL A 20 -1.98 2.85 -17.63
N THR A 21 -2.76 3.24 -16.63
CA THR A 21 -2.37 3.19 -15.22
C THR A 21 -3.54 2.86 -14.30
N LEU A 22 -3.25 2.71 -13.02
CA LEU A 22 -4.20 2.74 -11.92
C LEU A 22 -3.84 3.87 -10.95
N LYS A 23 -4.85 4.45 -10.31
CA LYS A 23 -4.68 5.48 -9.28
C LYS A 23 -4.68 4.85 -7.91
N PHE A 24 -3.65 5.10 -7.12
CA PHE A 24 -3.57 4.64 -5.74
C PHE A 24 -4.10 5.72 -4.78
N ALA A 25 -5.10 5.39 -3.96
CA ALA A 25 -5.51 6.27 -2.88
C ALA A 25 -4.48 6.21 -1.73
N ASN A 26 -3.89 7.34 -1.34
CA ASN A 26 -2.91 7.35 -0.27
C ASN A 26 -2.95 8.62 0.58
N ASN A 27 -3.19 8.44 1.88
CA ASN A 27 -3.23 9.52 2.86
C ASN A 27 -1.86 9.85 3.47
N LEU A 28 -0.76 9.59 2.75
CA LEU A 28 0.63 9.92 3.10
C LEU A 28 0.92 9.93 4.62
N ALA A 29 1.09 8.74 5.19
CA ALA A 29 1.48 8.62 6.59
C ALA A 29 2.90 9.16 6.81
N VAL A 30 3.04 10.10 7.73
CA VAL A 30 4.32 10.62 8.21
C VAL A 30 4.53 10.18 9.67
N PRO A 31 5.77 10.01 10.14
CA PRO A 31 6.05 9.68 11.53
C PRO A 31 5.55 10.80 12.45
N ARG A 32 4.91 10.46 13.57
CA ARG A 32 4.55 11.45 14.60
C ARG A 32 5.79 12.11 15.21
N ASP A 33 6.85 11.32 15.43
CA ASP A 33 8.13 11.78 15.94
C ASP A 33 9.26 11.26 15.06
N LEU A 34 9.97 12.17 14.40
CA LEU A 34 11.07 11.85 13.49
C LEU A 34 12.29 11.24 14.20
N THR A 35 12.39 11.37 15.52
CA THR A 35 13.48 10.81 16.33
C THR A 35 13.17 9.41 16.86
N LYS A 36 11.89 8.98 16.80
CA LYS A 36 11.46 7.66 17.24
C LYS A 36 11.43 6.67 16.08
N SER A 37 12.33 5.69 16.13
CA SER A 37 12.38 4.57 15.17
C SER A 37 11.05 3.81 15.08
N SER A 38 10.25 3.77 16.15
CA SER A 38 8.94 3.15 16.15
C SER A 38 7.93 3.85 15.24
N ASP A 39 7.96 5.18 15.20
CA ASP A 39 7.04 5.98 14.39
C ASP A 39 7.50 6.04 12.93
N LEU A 40 8.82 6.01 12.69
CA LEU A 40 9.41 5.78 11.37
C LEU A 40 8.98 4.43 10.78
N ALA A 41 9.10 3.35 11.56
CA ALA A 41 8.66 2.02 11.14
C ALA A 41 7.14 1.97 10.91
N ALA A 42 6.35 2.69 11.71
CA ALA A 42 4.92 2.81 11.52
C ALA A 42 4.59 3.52 10.20
N ALA A 43 5.21 4.67 9.92
CA ALA A 43 4.99 5.38 8.66
C ALA A 43 5.37 4.52 7.44
N SER A 44 6.52 3.81 7.48
CA SER A 44 6.92 2.88 6.42
C SER A 44 5.89 1.77 6.22
N ARG A 45 5.50 1.10 7.30
CA ARG A 45 4.49 0.02 7.25
C ARG A 45 3.17 0.52 6.67
N TYR A 46 2.77 1.76 6.93
CA TYR A 46 1.56 2.30 6.31
C TYR A 46 1.66 2.31 4.77
N GLN A 47 2.77 2.79 4.23
CA GLN A 47 3.00 2.86 2.78
C GLN A 47 3.06 1.47 2.17
N ASP A 48 3.70 0.52 2.85
CA ASP A 48 3.76 -0.88 2.44
C ASP A 48 2.37 -1.49 2.27
N PHE A 49 1.45 -1.22 3.19
CA PHE A 49 0.09 -1.75 3.13
C PHE A 49 -0.78 -1.04 2.09
N ILE A 50 -0.71 0.29 2.00
CA ILE A 50 -1.61 1.07 1.15
C ILE A 50 -1.15 1.04 -0.32
N LEU A 51 0.15 1.10 -0.56
CA LEU A 51 0.74 1.14 -1.89
C LEU A 51 1.42 -0.19 -2.26
N GLY A 52 2.30 -0.67 -1.38
CA GLY A 52 3.24 -1.75 -1.67
C GLY A 52 2.58 -3.07 -2.05
N ILE A 53 1.43 -3.41 -1.46
CA ILE A 53 0.69 -4.66 -1.76
C ILE A 53 0.43 -4.79 -3.27
N MET A 54 -0.02 -3.73 -3.94
CA MET A 54 -0.26 -3.79 -5.38
C MET A 54 0.94 -3.32 -6.19
N ALA A 55 1.71 -2.35 -5.68
CA ALA A 55 2.82 -1.76 -6.41
C ALA A 55 3.98 -2.75 -6.64
N ASN A 56 4.29 -3.62 -5.67
CA ASN A 56 5.36 -4.60 -5.79
C ASN A 56 5.18 -5.53 -7.01
N PRO A 57 4.04 -6.24 -7.17
CA PRO A 57 3.86 -7.13 -8.31
C PRO A 57 3.66 -6.39 -9.63
N LEU A 58 3.14 -5.15 -9.61
CA LEU A 58 2.82 -4.38 -10.81
C LEU A 58 4.04 -3.65 -11.41
N PHE A 59 4.86 -3.01 -10.58
CA PHE A 59 6.00 -2.21 -11.04
C PHE A 59 7.34 -2.95 -10.93
N LEU A 60 7.49 -3.81 -9.93
CA LEU A 60 8.78 -4.43 -9.60
C LEU A 60 8.82 -5.92 -9.92
N GLY A 61 7.69 -6.55 -10.25
CA GLY A 61 7.60 -8.01 -10.41
C GLY A 61 7.99 -8.75 -9.13
N LYS A 62 7.67 -8.19 -7.96
CA LYS A 62 7.95 -8.78 -6.65
C LYS A 62 6.67 -9.27 -5.99
N GLN A 63 6.82 -10.20 -5.05
CA GLN A 63 5.73 -10.67 -4.20
C GLN A 63 5.16 -9.52 -3.35
N TYR A 64 3.93 -9.71 -2.85
CA TYR A 64 3.40 -8.96 -1.72
C TYR A 64 4.42 -8.88 -0.57
N LEU A 65 4.37 -7.77 0.17
CA LEU A 65 5.23 -7.58 1.33
C LEU A 65 4.98 -8.67 2.37
N SER A 66 6.06 -9.17 2.98
CA SER A 66 6.01 -10.23 3.97
C SER A 66 5.12 -9.87 5.17
N GLU A 67 5.14 -8.59 5.52
CA GLU A 67 4.37 -7.94 6.57
C GLU A 67 2.87 -8.00 6.30
N ALA A 68 2.47 -7.83 5.04
CA ALA A 68 1.08 -7.91 4.62
C ALA A 68 0.59 -9.36 4.62
N LEU A 69 1.41 -10.30 4.13
CA LEU A 69 1.12 -11.74 4.16
C LEU A 69 1.01 -12.28 5.58
N ALA A 70 1.82 -11.77 6.51
CA ALA A 70 1.81 -12.16 7.92
C ALA A 70 0.67 -11.52 8.73
N THR A 71 -0.11 -10.60 8.16
CA THR A 71 -1.18 -9.92 8.90
C THR A 71 -2.44 -10.79 8.94
N PRO A 72 -2.94 -11.14 10.14
CA PRO A 72 -4.14 -11.96 10.27
C PRO A 72 -5.35 -11.26 9.64
N ASN A 73 -6.32 -12.04 9.16
CA ASN A 73 -7.61 -11.56 8.63
C ASN A 73 -7.56 -10.71 7.35
N LEU A 74 -6.39 -10.50 6.74
CA LEU A 74 -6.30 -9.82 5.44
C LEU A 74 -6.76 -10.71 4.27
N ASN A 75 -6.90 -12.03 4.50
CA ASN A 75 -7.21 -13.05 3.49
C ASN A 75 -6.36 -12.90 2.22
N LEU A 76 -5.08 -12.57 2.41
CA LEU A 76 -4.13 -12.31 1.34
C LEU A 76 -3.28 -13.56 1.11
N THR A 77 -3.46 -14.21 -0.03
CA THR A 77 -2.65 -15.35 -0.43
C THR A 77 -1.46 -14.89 -1.27
N ALA A 78 -0.30 -15.50 -1.07
CA ALA A 78 0.87 -15.24 -1.88
C ALA A 78 0.59 -15.51 -3.37
N LEU A 79 1.08 -14.62 -4.25
CA LEU A 79 0.93 -14.79 -5.69
C LEU A 79 1.82 -15.93 -6.21
N PRO A 80 1.32 -16.82 -7.09
CA PRO A 80 2.15 -17.74 -7.85
C PRO A 80 3.17 -16.99 -8.72
N VAL A 81 4.32 -17.61 -8.97
CA VAL A 81 5.41 -17.01 -9.77
C VAL A 81 4.93 -16.59 -11.17
N GLU A 82 4.09 -17.40 -11.79
CA GLU A 82 3.47 -17.11 -13.09
C GLU A 82 2.62 -15.84 -13.05
N GLN A 83 1.88 -15.62 -11.96
CA GLN A 83 1.07 -14.40 -11.80
C GLN A 83 1.96 -13.18 -11.61
N ILE A 84 3.04 -13.28 -10.82
CA ILE A 84 3.99 -12.17 -10.61
C ILE A 84 4.61 -11.76 -11.95
N SER A 85 5.07 -12.72 -12.75
CA SER A 85 5.62 -12.47 -14.08
C SER A 85 4.56 -11.88 -15.01
N TYR A 86 3.31 -12.37 -14.95
CA TYR A 86 2.22 -11.86 -15.75
C TYR A 86 1.86 -10.40 -15.43
N THR A 87 1.88 -10.01 -14.16
CA THR A 87 1.49 -8.66 -13.70
C THR A 87 2.60 -7.63 -13.79
N ASN A 88 3.86 -8.07 -13.88
CA ASN A 88 4.98 -7.16 -13.94
C ASN A 88 4.94 -6.27 -15.19
N GLY A 89 5.16 -4.97 -15.00
CA GLY A 89 5.23 -3.99 -16.09
C GLY A 89 3.89 -3.68 -16.73
N THR A 90 2.76 -3.98 -16.08
CA THR A 90 1.44 -3.66 -16.62
C THR A 90 0.90 -2.30 -16.19
N VAL A 91 1.78 -1.40 -15.75
CA VAL A 91 1.45 -0.03 -15.35
C VAL A 91 2.45 0.93 -15.97
N ASP A 92 1.99 1.88 -16.79
CA ASP A 92 2.87 2.72 -17.59
C ASP A 92 3.31 4.02 -16.88
N LEU A 93 2.58 4.44 -15.84
CA LEU A 93 2.90 5.62 -15.04
C LEU A 93 2.46 5.43 -13.58
N TRP A 94 3.20 5.99 -12.64
CA TRP A 94 2.78 6.06 -11.24
C TRP A 94 1.75 7.18 -11.06
N THR A 95 0.58 6.85 -10.49
CA THR A 95 -0.41 7.87 -10.11
C THR A 95 -1.00 7.56 -8.76
N PHE A 96 -1.11 8.58 -7.91
CA PHE A 96 -1.74 8.45 -6.61
C PHE A 96 -2.52 9.70 -6.29
N ASP A 97 -3.49 9.55 -5.39
CA ASP A 97 -4.43 10.59 -4.98
C ASP A 97 -4.12 11.00 -3.53
N PRO A 98 -3.24 12.00 -3.32
CA PRO A 98 -2.89 12.50 -2.00
C PRO A 98 -3.90 13.54 -1.53
N TYR A 99 -5.08 13.09 -1.11
CA TYR A 99 -6.11 14.02 -0.60
C TYR A 99 -5.72 14.64 0.74
N VAL A 100 -5.06 13.87 1.61
CA VAL A 100 -4.65 14.29 2.96
C VAL A 100 -3.32 13.66 3.33
N SER A 101 -2.72 14.14 4.41
CA SER A 101 -1.62 13.48 5.11
C SER A 101 -2.04 13.15 6.54
N GLN A 102 -1.39 12.17 7.17
CA GLN A 102 -1.71 11.78 8.54
C GLN A 102 -0.46 11.38 9.33
N PHE A 103 -0.50 11.54 10.64
CA PHE A 103 0.53 10.97 11.50
C PHE A 103 0.31 9.47 11.67
N ALA A 104 1.42 8.72 11.61
CA ALA A 104 1.50 7.33 11.97
C ALA A 104 2.34 7.18 13.23
N SER A 105 1.78 6.44 14.19
CA SER A 105 2.48 6.02 15.38
C SER A 105 2.34 4.51 15.57
N LYS A 106 3.27 3.94 16.33
CA LYS A 106 3.20 2.53 16.73
C LYS A 106 1.96 2.30 17.60
N PRO A 107 1.21 1.20 17.40
CA PRO A 107 0.12 0.82 18.30
C PRO A 107 0.63 0.64 19.75
N ALA A 108 -0.21 0.92 20.75
CA ALA A 108 0.18 0.87 22.17
C ALA A 108 0.76 -0.49 22.61
N GLY A 109 0.30 -1.61 22.02
CA GLY A 109 0.85 -2.96 22.23
C GLY A 109 1.96 -3.39 21.24
N GLY A 110 2.28 -2.53 20.28
CA GLY A 110 3.21 -2.81 19.18
C GLY A 110 2.67 -3.76 18.10
N PHE A 111 3.42 -3.85 17.00
CA PHE A 111 3.00 -4.64 15.83
C PHE A 111 2.87 -6.13 16.12
N ALA A 112 3.74 -6.70 16.95
CA ALA A 112 3.69 -8.11 17.34
C ALA A 112 2.40 -8.46 18.10
N SER A 113 1.98 -7.60 19.04
CA SER A 113 0.72 -7.79 19.75
C SER A 113 -0.49 -7.68 18.82
N CYS A 114 -0.40 -6.83 17.80
CA CYS A 114 -1.47 -6.69 16.82
C CYS A 114 -1.57 -7.91 15.90
N ILE A 115 -0.44 -8.43 15.40
CA ILE A 115 -0.43 -9.62 14.53
C ILE A 115 -1.04 -10.84 15.25
N ASN A 116 -0.97 -10.87 16.58
CA ASN A 116 -1.59 -11.92 17.39
C ASN A 116 -3.03 -11.60 17.82
N ASN A 117 -3.55 -10.40 17.54
CA ASN A 117 -4.90 -9.98 17.89
C ASN A 117 -5.74 -9.75 16.62
N SER A 118 -6.45 -10.80 16.22
CA SER A 118 -7.38 -10.80 15.09
C SER A 118 -8.58 -9.84 15.25
N GLY A 119 -8.83 -9.32 16.45
CA GLY A 119 -9.91 -8.36 16.74
C GLY A 119 -9.48 -6.89 16.73
N ASP A 120 -8.23 -6.56 16.39
CA ASP A 120 -7.78 -5.17 16.35
C ASP A 120 -8.54 -4.38 15.26
N PRO A 121 -9.24 -3.27 15.62
CA PRO A 121 -10.04 -2.50 14.68
C PRO A 121 -9.21 -1.84 13.56
N LEU A 122 -7.89 -1.73 13.74
CA LEU A 122 -6.97 -1.20 12.74
C LEU A 122 -6.29 -2.30 11.91
N MET A 123 -6.50 -3.58 12.22
CA MET A 123 -5.91 -4.73 11.51
C MET A 123 -4.41 -4.54 11.24
N CYS A 124 -3.68 -4.07 12.25
CA CYS A 124 -2.24 -3.81 12.22
C CYS A 124 -1.77 -2.75 11.24
N ARG A 125 -2.70 -1.89 10.80
CA ARG A 125 -2.36 -0.62 10.20
C ARG A 125 -1.95 0.35 11.31
N PRO A 126 -0.96 1.21 11.04
CA PRO A 126 -0.56 2.27 11.97
C PRO A 126 -1.75 3.09 12.46
N TYR A 127 -1.74 3.42 13.74
CA TYR A 127 -2.80 4.17 14.38
C TYR A 127 -2.89 5.58 13.79
N ARG A 128 -4.09 5.94 13.37
CA ARG A 128 -4.45 7.31 12.96
C ARG A 128 -5.01 8.02 14.18
N ASP A 129 -4.30 9.02 14.69
CA ASP A 129 -4.85 9.91 15.69
C ASP A 129 -5.99 10.75 15.07
N PRO A 130 -7.25 10.62 15.53
CA PRO A 130 -8.36 11.39 14.96
C PRO A 130 -8.25 12.90 15.24
N THR A 131 -7.48 13.27 16.26
CA THR A 131 -7.38 14.64 16.79
C THR A 131 -6.27 15.47 16.14
N GLU A 132 -5.29 14.81 15.53
CA GLU A 132 -4.16 15.45 14.84
C GLU A 132 -4.28 15.21 13.33
N ARG A 133 -5.13 16.01 12.67
CA ARG A 133 -5.14 16.08 11.19
C ARG A 133 -4.09 17.10 10.76
N MET A 134 -3.20 16.71 9.86
CA MET A 134 -2.47 17.70 9.06
C MET A 134 -3.47 18.40 8.13
N ALA A 135 -3.24 19.70 7.90
CA ALA A 135 -4.10 20.56 7.09
C ALA A 135 -4.38 19.94 5.73
N ASN A 136 -5.56 20.22 5.18
CA ASN A 136 -5.93 19.72 3.86
C ASN A 136 -4.96 20.32 2.83
N TRP A 137 -4.53 19.56 1.83
CA TRP A 137 -3.59 20.09 0.82
C TRP A 137 -4.17 21.26 0.00
N SER A 138 -5.48 21.52 0.11
CA SER A 138 -6.15 22.71 -0.43
C SER A 138 -5.94 23.99 0.38
N GLU A 139 -5.34 23.89 1.57
CA GLU A 139 -5.11 25.00 2.51
C GLU A 139 -3.64 25.46 2.51
N ILE A 140 -2.81 24.92 1.62
CA ILE A 140 -1.40 25.28 1.38
C ILE A 140 -1.28 25.86 -0.02
#